data_AF-A0AAW9WFG2-F1
#
_entry.id   AF-A0AAW9WFG2-F1
#
_cell.length_a   1.000
_cell.length_b   1.000
_cell.length_c   1.000
_cell.angle_alpha   90.00
_cell.angle_beta   90.00
_cell.angle_gamma   90.00
#
_symmetry.space_group_name_H-M   'P 1'
#
loop_
_entity.id
_entity.type
_entity.pdbx_description
1 polymer ?
#
loop_
_entity_poly.entity_id
_entity_poly.type
_entity_poly.pdbx_seq_one_letter_code
_entity_poly.pdbx_strand_id
1 'polypeptide(L)'
;MKKPEGWKIKTGKDWCLAFLFAALMVYVAVVRFFQWKILDFMQKFMPDKMSTMNLPGGYGTVLFWALIMALLVMAVLAHRRQKRKYIAAAGLAGFLIADCALGGFVYHCRLIVQRGTEEPAASAWICFEDGTEQMKLAAGDETLERLQALAFSLERQPAERQEELRELVRDGGKERSFVWFSFPDKYFHGYDPIFHIEDGLIYMNRGAGDVVFYKDNGLTECMEELKSAPAPAP
;
A
#
# COMPACT_ATOMS: atom_id res chain seq x y z
N MET A 1 -11.56 -38.75 42.16
CA MET A 1 -10.86 -37.74 41.33
C MET A 1 -11.54 -36.39 41.52
N LYS A 2 -10.86 -35.40 42.11
CA LYS A 2 -11.38 -34.02 42.17
C LYS A 2 -11.46 -33.51 40.73
N LYS A 3 -12.63 -33.03 40.28
CA LYS A 3 -12.74 -32.27 39.03
C LYS A 3 -11.71 -31.14 39.10
N PRO A 4 -10.90 -30.89 38.07
CA PRO A 4 -10.05 -29.71 38.06
C PRO A 4 -10.99 -28.53 38.29
N GLU A 5 -10.73 -27.74 39.34
CA GLU A 5 -11.48 -26.52 39.58
C GLU A 5 -11.32 -25.65 38.34
N GLY A 6 -12.38 -25.60 37.53
CA GLY A 6 -12.36 -24.86 36.28
C GLY A 6 -11.93 -23.43 36.58
N TRP A 7 -10.91 -22.98 35.87
CA TRP A 7 -10.37 -21.63 35.97
C TRP A 7 -11.53 -20.64 35.77
N LYS A 8 -12.01 -20.04 36.87
CA LYS A 8 -13.11 -19.07 36.86
C LYS A 8 -12.49 -17.68 36.98
N ILE A 9 -12.77 -16.83 36.02
CA ILE A 9 -12.38 -15.41 36.02
C ILE A 9 -13.17 -14.71 37.14
N LYS A 10 -12.54 -14.44 38.29
CA LYS A 10 -13.22 -13.94 39.49
C LYS A 10 -12.88 -12.48 39.78
N THR A 11 -11.66 -12.05 39.48
CA THR A 11 -11.16 -10.70 39.84
C THR A 11 -11.07 -9.77 38.64
N GLY A 12 -11.03 -8.45 38.90
CA GLY A 12 -10.79 -7.46 37.84
C GLY A 12 -9.43 -7.63 37.14
N LYS A 13 -8.42 -8.16 37.85
CA LYS A 13 -7.11 -8.51 37.28
C LYS A 13 -7.24 -9.67 36.29
N ASP A 14 -8.01 -10.70 36.63
CA ASP A 14 -8.27 -11.85 35.75
C ASP A 14 -8.98 -11.41 34.45
N TRP A 15 -9.89 -10.43 34.55
CA TRP A 15 -10.55 -9.83 33.37
C TRP A 15 -9.57 -9.06 32.48
N CYS A 16 -8.63 -8.32 33.08
CA CYS A 16 -7.59 -7.61 32.33
C CYS A 16 -6.66 -8.59 31.59
N LEU A 17 -6.21 -9.65 32.26
CA LEU A 17 -5.41 -10.73 31.66
C LEU A 17 -6.16 -11.43 30.53
N ALA A 18 -7.42 -11.83 30.77
CA ALA A 18 -8.25 -12.46 29.75
C ALA A 18 -8.45 -11.55 28.52
N PHE A 19 -8.61 -10.25 28.74
CA PHE A 19 -8.75 -9.28 27.66
C PHE A 19 -7.45 -9.11 26.87
N LEU A 20 -6.30 -9.09 27.54
CA LEU A 20 -4.99 -9.03 26.89
C LEU A 20 -4.71 -10.28 26.04
N PHE A 21 -5.02 -11.48 26.56
CA PHE A 21 -4.94 -12.71 25.77
C PHE A 21 -5.89 -12.68 24.57
N ALA A 22 -7.13 -12.24 24.76
CA ALA A 22 -8.09 -12.11 23.66
C ALA A 22 -7.58 -11.12 22.59
N ALA A 23 -7.05 -9.96 23.01
CA ALA A 23 -6.48 -8.95 22.13
C ALA A 23 -5.32 -9.50 21.28
N LEU A 24 -4.41 -10.28 21.89
CA LEU A 24 -3.32 -10.95 21.18
C LEU A 24 -3.82 -12.00 20.20
N MET A 25 -4.79 -12.83 20.61
CA MET A 25 -5.38 -13.85 19.74
C MET A 25 -6.10 -13.23 18.55
N VAL A 26 -6.84 -12.13 18.76
CA VAL A 26 -7.49 -11.38 17.69
C VAL A 26 -6.44 -10.78 16.76
N TYR A 27 -5.37 -10.19 17.28
CA TYR A 27 -4.28 -9.65 16.46
C TYR A 27 -3.68 -10.73 15.56
N VAL A 28 -3.31 -11.88 16.15
CA VAL A 28 -2.76 -13.02 15.39
C VAL A 28 -3.77 -13.52 14.35
N ALA A 29 -5.05 -13.60 14.70
CA ALA A 29 -6.08 -14.03 13.77
C ALA A 29 -6.24 -13.08 12.58
N VAL A 30 -6.27 -11.76 12.85
CA VAL A 30 -6.34 -10.70 11.83
C VAL A 30 -5.14 -10.79 10.89
N VAL A 31 -3.92 -10.84 11.44
CA VAL A 31 -2.69 -10.93 10.64
C VAL A 31 -2.64 -12.23 9.84
N ARG A 32 -2.91 -13.38 10.46
CA ARG A 32 -2.66 -14.67 9.81
C ARG A 32 -3.74 -15.09 8.81
N PHE A 33 -5.01 -14.77 9.07
CA PHE A 33 -6.12 -15.26 8.27
C PHE A 33 -6.75 -14.19 7.38
N PHE A 34 -6.57 -12.91 7.69
CA PHE A 34 -7.24 -11.83 6.97
C PHE A 34 -6.29 -10.90 6.21
N GLN A 35 -4.97 -11.09 6.27
CA GLN A 35 -3.99 -10.19 5.64
C GLN A 35 -4.30 -9.87 4.17
N TRP A 36 -4.65 -10.87 3.34
CA TRP A 36 -5.02 -10.63 1.94
C TRP A 36 -6.28 -9.78 1.79
N LYS A 37 -7.35 -10.10 2.54
CA LYS A 37 -8.59 -9.31 2.51
C LYS A 37 -8.40 -7.89 3.03
N ILE A 38 -7.51 -7.72 4.01
CA ILE A 38 -7.13 -6.41 4.53
C ILE A 38 -6.40 -5.64 3.44
N LEU A 39 -5.43 -6.26 2.77
CA LEU A 39 -4.70 -5.64 1.66
C LEU A 39 -5.64 -5.18 0.55
N ASP A 40 -6.52 -6.06 0.07
CA ASP A 40 -7.52 -5.75 -0.96
C ASP A 40 -8.44 -4.59 -0.55
N PHE A 41 -8.81 -4.52 0.74
CA PHE A 41 -9.59 -3.42 1.27
C PHE A 41 -8.80 -2.10 1.28
N MET A 42 -7.57 -2.11 1.78
CA MET A 42 -6.72 -0.93 1.89
C MET A 42 -6.34 -0.37 0.51
N GLN A 43 -6.16 -1.23 -0.49
CA GLN A 43 -5.81 -0.84 -1.86
C GLN A 43 -6.82 0.13 -2.50
N LYS A 44 -8.09 0.07 -2.11
CA LYS A 44 -9.16 0.96 -2.62
C LYS A 44 -8.91 2.43 -2.28
N PHE A 45 -8.10 2.69 -1.26
CA PHE A 45 -7.80 4.04 -0.77
C PHE A 45 -6.40 4.52 -1.17
N MET A 46 -5.63 3.68 -1.86
CA MET A 46 -4.31 4.07 -2.35
C MET A 46 -4.43 5.10 -3.50
N PRO A 47 -3.54 6.10 -3.55
CA PRO A 47 -3.38 6.95 -4.72
C PRO A 47 -2.88 6.15 -5.94
N ASP A 48 -3.07 6.69 -7.14
CA ASP A 48 -2.75 6.05 -8.42
C ASP A 48 -1.28 5.61 -8.55
N LYS A 49 -0.34 6.46 -8.10
CA LYS A 49 1.11 6.21 -8.16
C LYS A 49 1.67 5.42 -6.97
N MET A 50 0.83 4.61 -6.33
CA MET A 50 1.21 3.71 -5.24
C MET A 50 0.98 2.26 -5.65
N SER A 51 1.92 1.38 -5.31
CA SER A 51 1.80 -0.08 -5.46
C SER A 51 1.89 -0.79 -4.12
N THR A 52 1.54 -2.08 -4.09
CA THR A 52 1.62 -2.89 -2.86
C THR A 52 3.02 -3.02 -2.29
N MET A 53 4.06 -2.93 -3.12
CA MET A 53 5.45 -2.91 -2.67
C MET A 53 5.78 -1.65 -1.86
N ASN A 54 5.04 -0.57 -2.11
CA ASN A 54 5.22 0.74 -1.52
C ASN A 54 4.18 1.07 -0.44
N LEU A 55 3.41 0.08 0.02
CA LEU A 55 2.35 0.30 0.99
C LEU A 55 2.87 0.42 2.42
N PRO A 56 2.50 1.46 3.17
CA PRO A 56 2.81 1.52 4.59
C PRO A 56 2.02 0.42 5.35
N GLY A 57 2.76 -0.41 6.09
CA GLY A 57 2.21 -1.57 6.78
C GLY A 57 1.42 -1.26 8.06
N GLY A 58 0.69 -2.26 8.57
CA GLY A 58 0.13 -2.24 9.92
C GLY A 58 -1.21 -1.50 10.10
N TYR A 59 -1.51 -0.46 9.31
CA TYR A 59 -2.75 0.31 9.45
C TYR A 59 -4.02 -0.54 9.32
N GLY A 60 -4.10 -1.37 8.27
CA GLY A 60 -5.26 -2.25 8.07
C GLY A 60 -5.43 -3.26 9.22
N THR A 61 -4.33 -3.79 9.75
CA THR A 61 -4.36 -4.67 10.93
C THR A 61 -4.94 -3.94 12.14
N VAL A 62 -4.48 -2.72 12.43
CA VAL A 62 -4.99 -1.90 13.54
C VAL A 62 -6.48 -1.59 13.36
N LEU A 63 -6.90 -1.23 12.15
CA LEU A 63 -8.29 -0.93 11.80
C LEU A 63 -9.21 -2.12 12.15
N PHE A 64 -8.97 -3.29 11.57
CA PHE A 64 -9.83 -4.45 11.80
C PHE A 64 -9.71 -5.01 13.22
N TRP A 65 -8.51 -4.96 13.81
CA TRP A 65 -8.30 -5.34 15.20
C TRP A 65 -9.15 -4.48 16.14
N ALA A 66 -9.15 -3.15 15.96
CA ALA A 66 -9.93 -2.23 16.80
C ALA A 66 -11.45 -2.50 16.70
N LEU A 67 -11.95 -2.77 15.48
CA LEU A 67 -13.37 -3.09 15.27
C LEU A 67 -13.76 -4.41 15.93
N ILE A 68 -12.95 -5.47 15.78
CA ILE A 68 -13.22 -6.78 16.40
C ILE A 68 -13.15 -6.66 17.93
N MET A 69 -12.16 -5.94 18.46
CA MET A 69 -12.05 -5.72 19.90
C MET A 69 -13.24 -4.93 20.45
N ALA A 70 -13.71 -3.91 19.74
CA ALA A 70 -14.91 -3.18 20.14
C ALA A 70 -16.16 -4.08 20.17
N LEU A 71 -16.33 -4.95 19.17
CA LEU A 71 -17.41 -5.95 19.16
C LEU A 71 -17.33 -6.90 20.36
N LEU A 72 -16.13 -7.40 20.69
CA LEU A 72 -15.92 -8.26 21.84
C LEU A 72 -16.22 -7.55 23.17
N VAL A 73 -15.76 -6.30 23.33
CA VAL A 73 -16.06 -5.49 24.51
C VAL A 73 -17.56 -5.25 24.63
N MET A 74 -18.22 -4.86 23.53
CA MET A 74 -19.67 -4.64 23.51
C MET A 74 -20.42 -5.91 23.91
N ALA A 75 -20.03 -7.08 23.39
CA ALA A 75 -20.64 -8.36 23.74
C ALA A 75 -20.44 -8.70 25.23
N VAL A 76 -19.24 -8.49 25.77
CA VAL A 76 -18.97 -8.70 27.21
C VAL A 76 -19.80 -7.75 28.08
N LEU A 77 -19.86 -6.46 27.72
CA LEU A 77 -20.65 -5.47 28.45
C LEU A 77 -22.15 -5.79 28.40
N ALA A 78 -22.66 -6.22 27.24
CA ALA A 78 -24.04 -6.66 27.08
C ALA A 78 -24.34 -7.92 27.90
N HIS A 79 -23.46 -8.93 27.86
CA HIS A 79 -23.58 -10.15 28.66
C HIS A 79 -23.57 -9.84 30.16
N ARG A 80 -22.74 -8.88 30.59
CA ARG A 80 -22.69 -8.36 31.96
C ARG A 80 -23.83 -7.41 32.31
N ARG A 81 -24.80 -7.22 31.42
CA ARG A 81 -25.97 -6.33 31.58
C ARG A 81 -25.59 -4.90 31.99
N GLN A 82 -24.48 -4.40 31.46
CA GLN A 82 -24.03 -3.04 31.71
C GLN A 82 -24.95 -2.01 31.05
N LYS A 83 -24.90 -0.76 31.52
CA LYS A 83 -25.72 0.33 30.98
C LYS A 83 -25.39 0.54 29.50
N ARG A 84 -26.43 0.77 28.67
CA ARG A 84 -26.29 0.96 27.21
C ARG A 84 -25.25 2.02 26.82
N LYS A 85 -25.09 3.08 27.63
CA LYS A 85 -24.07 4.12 27.40
C LYS A 85 -22.64 3.58 27.36
N TYR A 86 -22.31 2.54 28.13
CA TYR A 86 -20.97 1.94 28.13
C TYR A 86 -20.74 1.07 26.89
N ILE A 87 -21.79 0.38 26.44
CA ILE A 87 -21.76 -0.39 25.19
C ILE A 87 -21.56 0.58 24.00
N ALA A 88 -22.34 1.67 23.96
CA ALA A 88 -22.21 2.70 22.94
C ALA A 88 -20.83 3.37 22.95
N ALA A 89 -20.28 3.68 24.14
CA ALA A 89 -18.94 4.25 24.26
C ALA A 89 -17.86 3.31 23.74
N ALA A 90 -17.96 2.00 23.99
CA ALA A 90 -17.03 1.01 23.46
C ALA A 90 -17.10 0.92 21.92
N GLY A 91 -18.30 0.92 21.36
CA GLY A 91 -18.50 0.96 19.90
C GLY A 91 -17.91 2.22 19.27
N LEU A 92 -18.18 3.39 19.86
CA LEU A 92 -17.66 4.67 19.40
C LEU A 92 -16.12 4.71 19.46
N ALA A 93 -15.52 4.25 20.56
CA ALA A 93 -14.07 4.21 20.69
C ALA A 93 -13.42 3.31 19.61
N GLY A 94 -13.98 2.12 19.36
CA GLY A 94 -13.52 1.25 18.28
C GLY A 94 -13.60 1.89 16.91
N PHE A 95 -14.73 2.55 16.62
CA PHE A 95 -14.94 3.25 15.35
C PHE A 95 -13.95 4.41 15.18
N LEU A 96 -13.74 5.23 16.21
CA LEU A 96 -12.78 6.34 16.15
C LEU A 96 -11.34 5.86 15.91
N ILE A 97 -10.92 4.75 16.56
CA ILE A 97 -9.59 4.17 16.32
C ILE A 97 -9.47 3.65 14.88
N ALA A 98 -10.50 2.98 14.38
CA ALA A 98 -10.54 2.48 13.01
C ALA A 98 -10.50 3.62 11.98
N ASP A 99 -11.22 4.70 12.23
CA ASP A 99 -11.23 5.90 11.38
C ASP A 99 -9.88 6.61 11.39
N CYS A 100 -9.24 6.77 12.56
CA CYS A 100 -7.88 7.28 12.66
C CYS A 100 -6.86 6.39 11.91
N ALA A 101 -7.00 5.07 11.98
CA ALA A 101 -6.13 4.15 11.24
C ALA A 101 -6.32 4.29 9.73
N LEU A 102 -7.56 4.41 9.25
CA LEU A 102 -7.84 4.61 7.82
C LEU A 102 -7.39 6.00 7.33
N GLY A 103 -7.70 7.06 8.07
CA GLY A 103 -7.28 8.43 7.75
C GLY A 103 -5.76 8.58 7.77
N GLY A 104 -5.10 7.99 8.79
CA GLY A 104 -3.65 7.93 8.88
C GLY A 104 -3.03 7.19 7.70
N PHE A 105 -3.61 6.06 7.28
CA PHE A 105 -3.18 5.33 6.10
C PHE A 105 -3.27 6.17 4.82
N VAL A 106 -4.43 6.80 4.58
CA VAL A 106 -4.65 7.63 3.38
C VAL A 106 -3.67 8.80 3.36
N TYR A 107 -3.47 9.45 4.51
CA TYR A 107 -2.53 10.54 4.65
C TYR A 107 -1.08 10.10 4.42
N HIS A 108 -0.66 8.98 5.02
CA HIS A 108 0.70 8.44 4.87
C HIS A 108 0.97 8.05 3.42
N CYS A 109 0.00 7.41 2.73
CA CYS A 109 0.12 7.11 1.31
C CYS A 109 0.29 8.37 0.45
N ARG A 110 -0.46 9.44 0.74
CA ARG A 110 -0.33 10.72 0.04
C ARG A 110 1.04 11.35 0.27
N LEU A 111 1.52 11.37 1.51
CA LEU A 111 2.86 11.87 1.82
C LEU A 111 3.95 11.11 1.08
N ILE A 112 3.82 9.79 0.95
CA ILE A 112 4.77 8.96 0.20
C ILE A 112 4.78 9.34 -1.28
N VAL A 113 3.61 9.40 -1.93
CA VAL A 113 3.52 9.70 -3.37
C VAL A 113 3.94 11.14 -3.70
N GLN A 114 3.61 12.10 -2.83
CA GLN A 114 3.94 13.52 -3.01
C GLN A 114 5.46 13.75 -3.12
N ARG A 115 6.28 12.86 -2.55
CA ARG A 115 7.75 12.91 -2.71
C ARG A 115 8.18 12.85 -4.16
N GLY A 116 7.46 12.10 -4.99
CA GLY A 116 7.76 12.01 -6.41
C GLY A 116 7.68 13.31 -7.17
N THR A 117 6.93 14.29 -6.66
CA THR A 117 6.83 15.64 -7.23
C THR A 117 7.66 16.69 -6.49
N GLU A 118 8.05 16.43 -5.24
CA GLU A 118 8.68 17.44 -4.37
C GLU A 118 10.16 17.20 -4.08
N GLU A 119 10.63 15.96 -4.20
CA GLU A 119 11.98 15.56 -3.83
C GLU A 119 12.65 14.88 -5.03
N PRO A 120 13.95 15.10 -5.28
CA PRO A 120 14.67 14.35 -6.30
C PRO A 120 14.81 12.87 -5.89
N ALA A 121 14.62 11.96 -6.85
CA ALA A 121 14.93 10.55 -6.68
C ALA A 121 16.43 10.36 -6.43
N ALA A 122 16.79 9.38 -5.61
CA ALA A 122 18.19 9.02 -5.37
C ALA A 122 18.81 8.30 -6.58
N SER A 123 17.99 7.54 -7.30
CA SER A 123 18.38 6.89 -8.54
C SER A 123 17.15 6.45 -9.33
N ALA A 124 17.36 6.12 -10.60
CA ALA A 124 16.42 5.30 -11.37
C ALA A 124 17.14 4.14 -12.03
N TRP A 125 16.51 2.97 -12.01
CA TRP A 125 16.89 1.84 -12.82
C TRP A 125 15.95 1.73 -14.02
N ILE A 126 16.54 1.75 -15.20
CA ILE A 126 15.85 1.65 -16.48
C ILE A 126 16.23 0.31 -17.10
N CYS A 127 15.23 -0.42 -17.56
CA CYS A 127 15.39 -1.61 -18.38
C CYS A 127 14.59 -1.41 -19.66
N PHE A 128 15.13 -1.85 -20.79
CA PHE A 128 14.43 -1.86 -22.07
C PHE A 128 13.95 -3.28 -22.42
N GLU A 129 12.92 -3.37 -23.26
CA GLU A 129 12.20 -4.62 -23.62
C GLU A 129 13.08 -5.77 -24.13
N ASP A 130 14.27 -5.48 -24.66
CA ASP A 130 15.23 -6.49 -25.14
C ASP A 130 16.11 -7.08 -24.01
N GLY A 131 15.99 -6.60 -22.77
CA GLY A 131 16.74 -7.07 -21.60
C GLY A 131 18.25 -6.85 -21.67
N THR A 132 18.75 -6.33 -22.80
CA THR A 132 20.18 -6.22 -23.10
C THR A 132 20.79 -4.90 -22.63
N GLU A 133 19.98 -3.85 -22.48
CA GLU A 133 20.43 -2.56 -21.99
C GLU A 133 19.76 -2.21 -20.66
N GLN A 134 20.59 -2.07 -19.64
CA GLN A 134 20.20 -1.58 -18.33
C GLN A 134 20.97 -0.30 -18.05
N MET A 135 20.24 0.75 -17.70
CA MET A 135 20.82 2.03 -17.34
C MET A 135 20.49 2.34 -15.88
N LYS A 136 21.48 2.80 -15.13
CA LYS A 136 21.27 3.32 -13.78
C LYS A 136 21.64 4.79 -13.76
N LEU A 137 20.65 5.63 -13.54
CA LEU A 137 20.84 7.06 -13.33
C LEU A 137 21.01 7.33 -11.85
N ALA A 138 21.96 8.22 -11.51
CA ALA A 138 22.23 8.63 -10.14
C ALA A 138 21.65 10.02 -9.86
N ALA A 139 21.50 10.36 -8.58
CA ALA A 139 21.10 11.70 -8.16
C ALA A 139 21.99 12.79 -8.80
N GLY A 140 21.36 13.86 -9.29
CA GLY A 140 22.02 14.97 -9.97
C GLY A 140 22.17 14.81 -11.49
N ASP A 141 21.70 13.70 -12.06
CA ASP A 141 21.58 13.54 -13.52
C ASP A 141 20.35 14.28 -14.06
N GLU A 142 20.53 15.19 -15.03
CA GLU A 142 19.42 15.93 -15.66
C GLU A 142 18.39 15.00 -16.32
N THR A 143 18.83 13.84 -16.81
CA THR A 143 17.96 12.80 -17.37
C THR A 143 17.05 12.21 -16.30
N LEU A 144 17.57 11.97 -15.09
CA LEU A 144 16.79 11.46 -13.98
C LEU A 144 15.70 12.46 -13.58
N GLU A 145 16.06 13.74 -13.49
CA GLU A 145 15.12 14.81 -13.17
C GLU A 145 14.01 14.93 -14.23
N ARG A 146 14.37 14.87 -15.53
CA ARG A 146 13.41 14.88 -16.63
C ARG A 146 12.47 13.68 -16.59
N LEU A 147 13.00 12.46 -16.42
CA LEU A 147 12.20 11.24 -16.34
C LEU A 147 11.25 11.27 -15.15
N GLN A 148 11.74 11.71 -13.98
CA GLN A 148 10.90 11.85 -12.79
C GLN A 148 9.78 12.87 -13.03
N ALA A 149 10.10 14.04 -13.57
CA ALA A 149 9.09 15.07 -13.86
C ALA A 149 7.99 14.55 -14.81
N LEU A 150 8.38 13.81 -15.86
CA LEU A 150 7.43 13.19 -16.79
C LEU A 150 6.59 12.11 -16.09
N ALA A 151 7.20 11.15 -15.41
CA ALA A 151 6.51 10.04 -14.76
C ALA A 151 5.52 10.50 -13.67
N PHE A 152 5.87 11.50 -12.87
CA PHE A 152 5.01 11.98 -11.79
C PHE A 152 3.96 13.00 -12.24
N SER A 153 4.11 13.61 -13.42
CA SER A 153 3.07 14.45 -14.06
C SER A 153 2.10 13.67 -14.95
N LEU A 154 2.30 12.36 -15.11
CA LEU A 154 1.39 11.48 -15.84
C LEU A 154 -0.05 11.59 -15.31
N GLU A 155 -0.99 11.88 -16.23
CA GLU A 155 -2.41 11.88 -15.94
C GLU A 155 -3.00 10.48 -16.07
N ARG A 156 -3.80 10.07 -15.09
CA ARG A 156 -4.53 8.81 -15.14
C ARG A 156 -5.52 8.80 -16.31
N GLN A 157 -5.58 7.68 -17.06
CA GLN A 157 -6.61 7.49 -18.08
C GLN A 157 -8.02 7.43 -17.45
N PRO A 158 -9.08 7.90 -18.14
CA PRO A 158 -10.46 7.80 -17.68
C PRO A 158 -10.88 6.36 -17.36
N ALA A 159 -11.81 6.18 -16.43
CA ALA A 159 -12.23 4.85 -15.94
C ALA A 159 -12.68 3.89 -17.06
N GLU A 160 -13.41 4.38 -18.06
CA GLU A 160 -13.85 3.58 -19.21
C GLU A 160 -12.63 3.01 -19.98
N ARG A 161 -11.64 3.86 -20.24
CA ARG A 161 -10.42 3.48 -20.97
C ARG A 161 -9.49 2.60 -20.14
N GLN A 162 -9.53 2.68 -18.82
CA GLN A 162 -8.73 1.78 -17.97
C GLN A 162 -9.11 0.32 -18.21
N GLU A 163 -10.40 0.02 -18.34
CA GLU A 163 -10.88 -1.35 -18.53
C GLU A 163 -10.51 -1.89 -19.92
N GLU A 164 -10.70 -1.07 -20.96
CA GLU A 164 -10.26 -1.40 -22.33
C GLU A 164 -8.76 -1.71 -22.40
N LEU A 165 -7.94 -0.91 -21.72
CA LEU A 165 -6.48 -1.09 -21.72
C LEU A 165 -6.01 -2.31 -20.91
N ARG A 166 -6.79 -2.73 -19.90
CA ARG A 166 -6.47 -3.95 -19.12
C ARG A 166 -6.47 -5.19 -19.99
N GLU A 167 -7.36 -5.27 -20.99
CA GLU A 167 -7.41 -6.41 -21.92
C GLU A 167 -6.20 -6.48 -22.85
N LEU A 168 -5.51 -5.36 -23.07
CA LEU A 168 -4.34 -5.26 -23.95
C LEU A 168 -3.04 -5.67 -23.26
N VAL A 169 -2.96 -5.57 -21.94
CA VAL A 169 -1.77 -6.01 -21.20
C VAL A 169 -1.74 -7.53 -21.19
N ARG A 170 -0.72 -8.08 -21.86
CA ARG A 170 -0.49 -9.53 -21.90
C ARG A 170 -0.21 -10.06 -20.49
N ASP A 171 -0.98 -11.06 -20.07
CA ASP A 171 -0.69 -11.79 -18.84
C ASP A 171 0.63 -12.56 -18.99
N GLY A 172 1.61 -12.23 -18.15
CA GLY A 172 2.79 -13.07 -17.89
C GLY A 172 4.01 -12.88 -18.81
N GLY A 173 5.14 -12.55 -18.17
CA GLY A 173 6.43 -13.20 -18.45
C GLY A 173 7.33 -12.65 -19.56
N LYS A 174 6.98 -11.57 -20.26
CA LYS A 174 7.93 -10.90 -21.16
C LYS A 174 8.73 -9.84 -20.43
N GLU A 175 10.00 -9.70 -20.80
CA GLU A 175 10.83 -8.54 -20.44
C GLU A 175 10.13 -7.29 -20.96
N ARG A 176 10.01 -6.27 -20.11
CA ARG A 176 9.24 -5.05 -20.39
C ARG A 176 10.13 -3.87 -20.12
N SER A 177 9.99 -2.83 -20.93
CA SER A 177 10.62 -1.58 -20.59
C SER A 177 10.01 -1.04 -19.30
N PHE A 178 10.86 -0.61 -18.36
CA PHE A 178 10.40 0.01 -17.13
C PHE A 178 11.35 1.09 -16.66
N VAL A 179 10.79 2.03 -15.90
CA VAL A 179 11.55 2.98 -15.09
C VAL A 179 11.19 2.73 -13.63
N TRP A 180 12.18 2.31 -12.86
CA TRP A 180 12.08 2.07 -11.43
C TRP A 180 12.84 3.15 -10.68
N PHE A 181 12.10 4.11 -10.12
CA PHE A 181 12.69 5.16 -9.29
C PHE A 181 12.94 4.64 -7.88
N SER A 182 14.01 5.12 -7.24
CA SER A 182 14.25 4.86 -5.82
C SER A 182 14.44 6.17 -5.08
N PHE A 183 13.63 6.38 -4.05
CA PHE A 183 13.67 7.54 -3.17
C PHE A 183 14.26 7.14 -1.82
N PRO A 184 15.04 8.03 -1.15
CA PRO A 184 15.59 7.76 0.17
C PRO A 184 14.49 7.42 1.18
N ASP A 185 14.77 6.64 2.23
CA ASP A 185 13.78 6.37 3.27
C ASP A 185 13.33 7.66 3.97
N LYS A 186 12.01 7.86 4.05
CA LYS A 186 11.39 9.00 4.77
C LYS A 186 10.03 8.59 5.32
N TYR A 187 9.62 9.17 6.44
CA TYR A 187 8.38 8.78 7.13
C TYR A 187 8.35 7.28 7.49
N PHE A 188 9.51 6.72 7.84
CA PHE A 188 9.70 5.30 8.15
C PHE A 188 9.32 4.36 7.01
N HIS A 189 9.44 4.82 5.76
CA HIS A 189 9.01 4.09 4.58
C HIS A 189 9.88 4.38 3.36
N GLY A 190 10.23 3.34 2.60
CA GLY A 190 10.87 3.46 1.29
C GLY A 190 9.85 3.77 0.20
N TYR A 191 10.26 4.44 -0.88
CA TYR A 191 9.38 4.67 -2.02
C TYR A 191 10.11 4.34 -3.31
N ASP A 192 9.59 3.33 -3.98
CA ASP A 192 10.20 2.65 -5.11
C ASP A 192 9.13 2.37 -6.19
N PRO A 193 8.57 3.42 -6.84
CA PRO A 193 7.55 3.23 -7.86
C PRO A 193 8.16 2.74 -9.18
N ILE A 194 7.44 1.83 -9.83
CA ILE A 194 7.82 1.23 -11.11
C ILE A 194 6.77 1.59 -12.16
N PHE A 195 7.19 2.31 -13.19
CA PHE A 195 6.38 2.64 -14.36
C PHE A 195 6.79 1.71 -15.51
N HIS A 196 5.83 0.95 -16.02
CA HIS A 196 6.02 0.07 -17.17
C HIS A 196 5.63 0.81 -18.45
N ILE A 197 6.39 0.55 -19.51
CA ILE A 197 6.21 1.15 -20.84
C ILE A 197 6.25 0.01 -21.85
N GLU A 198 5.14 -0.26 -22.53
CA GLU A 198 4.98 -1.39 -23.48
C GLU A 198 4.05 -0.97 -24.62
N ASP A 199 4.48 -1.11 -25.89
CA ASP A 199 3.63 -0.85 -27.07
C ASP A 199 2.86 0.49 -27.04
N GLY A 200 3.47 1.56 -26.51
CA GLY A 200 2.84 2.88 -26.35
C GLY A 200 1.88 3.01 -25.15
N LEU A 201 1.79 1.98 -24.30
CA LEU A 201 1.08 1.99 -23.03
C LEU A 201 2.04 2.37 -21.90
N ILE A 202 1.56 3.22 -20.99
CA ILE A 202 2.26 3.56 -19.76
C ILE A 202 1.38 3.15 -18.59
N TYR A 203 1.88 2.32 -17.69
CA TYR A 203 1.10 1.82 -16.58
C TYR A 203 1.92 1.49 -15.33
N MET A 204 1.24 1.43 -14.18
CA MET A 204 1.80 0.91 -12.95
C MET A 204 1.02 -0.34 -12.53
N ASN A 205 1.75 -1.42 -12.23
CA ASN A 205 1.18 -2.58 -11.55
C ASN A 205 1.11 -2.27 -10.04
N ARG A 206 -0.10 -2.17 -9.51
CA ARG A 206 -0.36 -1.84 -8.11
C ARG A 206 -0.43 -3.07 -7.22
N GLY A 207 -0.25 -4.26 -7.78
CA GLY A 207 -0.32 -5.55 -7.10
C GLY A 207 -1.74 -6.13 -7.05
N ALA A 208 -1.83 -7.44 -6.78
CA ALA A 208 -3.11 -8.18 -6.73
C ALA A 208 -3.98 -8.05 -8.00
N GLY A 209 -3.35 -7.86 -9.16
CA GLY A 209 -4.05 -7.71 -10.45
C GLY A 209 -4.58 -6.30 -10.73
N ASP A 210 -4.36 -5.32 -9.83
CA ASP A 210 -4.75 -3.94 -10.08
C ASP A 210 -3.67 -3.22 -10.90
N VAL A 211 -4.06 -2.75 -12.09
CA VAL A 211 -3.22 -1.98 -13.01
C VAL A 211 -3.88 -0.62 -13.25
N VAL A 212 -3.06 0.43 -13.26
CA VAL A 212 -3.47 1.79 -13.61
C VAL A 212 -2.67 2.31 -14.79
N PHE A 213 -3.39 2.72 -15.82
CA PHE A 213 -2.86 3.29 -17.06
C PHE A 213 -2.85 4.81 -17.04
N TYR A 214 -1.89 5.37 -17.76
CA TYR A 214 -1.65 6.81 -17.86
C TYR A 214 -1.69 7.29 -19.30
N LYS A 215 -1.96 8.59 -19.49
CA LYS A 215 -1.77 9.27 -20.77
C LYS A 215 -0.29 9.59 -20.92
N ASP A 216 0.26 9.30 -22.09
CA ASP A 216 1.62 9.73 -22.41
C ASP A 216 1.70 11.25 -22.51
N ASN A 217 2.76 11.79 -21.93
CA ASN A 217 3.13 13.20 -21.90
C ASN A 217 4.53 13.46 -22.47
N GLY A 218 5.08 12.50 -23.22
CA GLY A 218 6.46 12.51 -23.74
C GLY A 218 7.40 11.58 -22.99
N LEU A 219 6.88 10.75 -22.06
CA LEU A 219 7.69 9.77 -21.34
C LEU A 219 8.17 8.65 -22.28
N THR A 220 7.32 8.21 -23.20
CA THR A 220 7.71 7.18 -24.19
C THR A 220 8.79 7.71 -25.13
N GLU A 221 8.66 8.94 -25.63
CA GLU A 221 9.68 9.58 -26.47
C GLU A 221 11.02 9.73 -25.72
N CYS A 222 10.99 10.20 -24.46
CA CYS A 222 12.18 10.32 -23.63
C CYS A 222 12.89 8.97 -23.43
N MET A 223 12.14 7.86 -23.36
CA MET A 223 12.70 6.52 -23.23
C MET A 223 13.34 6.03 -24.53
N GLU A 224 12.74 6.30 -25.68
CA GLU A 224 13.32 5.99 -26.99
C GLU A 224 14.60 6.80 -27.25
N GLU A 225 14.63 8.08 -26.86
CA GLU A 225 15.84 8.92 -26.91
C GLU A 225 16.98 8.26 -26.11
N LEU A 226 16.69 7.77 -24.90
CA LEU A 226 17.68 7.12 -24.04
C LEU A 226 18.17 5.79 -24.60
N LYS A 227 17.30 5.01 -25.23
CA LYS A 227 17.68 3.79 -25.94
C LYS A 227 18.62 4.07 -27.12
N SER A 228 18.41 5.20 -27.80
CA SER A 228 19.23 5.60 -28.95
C SER A 228 20.53 6.33 -28.57
N ALA A 229 20.68 6.72 -27.30
CA ALA A 229 21.83 7.46 -26.82
C ALA A 229 23.05 6.53 -26.68
N PRO A 230 24.27 6.98 -27.05
CA PRO A 230 25.47 6.20 -26.82
C PRO A 230 25.66 5.97 -25.32
N ALA A 231 25.93 4.72 -24.93
CA ALA A 231 26.11 4.34 -23.53
C ALA A 231 27.11 5.29 -22.83
N PRO A 232 26.82 5.76 -21.60
CA PRO A 232 27.75 6.61 -20.87
C PRO A 232 29.07 5.85 -20.66
N ALA A 233 30.19 6.52 -20.95
CA ALA A 233 31.52 5.95 -20.75
C ALA A 233 31.71 5.58 -19.27
N PRO A 234 32.39 4.45 -18.97
CA PRO A 234 32.58 3.94 -17.61
C PRO A 234 33.40 4.85 -16.70
#